data_AF-A0A2P4SF14-F1
#
_entry.id   AF-A0A2P4SF14-F1
#
_cell.length_a   1.000
_cell.length_b   1.000
_cell.length_c   1.000
_cell.angle_alpha   90.00
_cell.angle_beta   90.00
_cell.angle_gamma   90.00
#
_symmetry.space_group_name_H-M   'P 1'
#
loop_
_entity.id
_entity.type
_entity.pdbx_description
1 polymer ?
#
loop_
_entity_poly.entity_id
_entity_poly.type
_entity_poly.pdbx_seq_one_letter_code
_entity_poly.pdbx_strand_id
1 'polypeptide(L)'
;MQLSLPDKKYIDSDDTPREEVTYRQIKSMERKPELLNGHIPAGHIPKPIVMPDYLAKYPAIQTNEMRDRYKAVFNDQFAEYKELSVEVHAVLKKFNELEALMRQLPHHPGSIYEQERISKVLQEYEKKKNDPAFLEKKERCEYLKNKLSHIKQRIQDYDKVMNWKVQI
;
A
#
# COMPACT_ATOMS: atom_id res chain seq x y z
N MET A 1 -18.72 -3.09 -54.33
CA MET A 1 -18.00 -4.27 -53.83
C MET A 1 -17.97 -4.19 -52.31
N GLN A 2 -18.67 -5.09 -51.63
CA GLN A 2 -18.58 -5.24 -50.18
C GLN A 2 -17.25 -5.96 -49.88
N LEU A 3 -16.41 -5.38 -49.04
CA LEU A 3 -15.26 -6.07 -48.46
C LEU A 3 -15.62 -6.47 -47.03
N SER A 4 -15.97 -7.73 -46.85
CA SER A 4 -16.20 -8.38 -45.57
C SER A 4 -14.86 -8.70 -44.91
N LEU A 5 -14.64 -8.22 -43.68
CA LEU A 5 -13.51 -8.65 -42.85
C LEU A 5 -13.86 -9.95 -42.11
N PRO A 6 -12.91 -10.90 -41.96
CA PRO A 6 -13.16 -12.17 -41.28
C PRO A 6 -13.10 -12.05 -39.75
N ASP A 7 -13.95 -12.85 -39.09
CA ASP A 7 -14.02 -13.06 -37.64
C ASP A 7 -12.68 -13.48 -37.04
N LYS A 8 -12.18 -12.68 -36.09
CA LYS A 8 -11.12 -13.11 -35.18
C LYS A 8 -11.73 -13.94 -34.05
N LYS A 9 -11.70 -15.26 -34.22
CA LYS A 9 -11.82 -16.21 -33.12
C LYS A 9 -10.61 -16.05 -32.21
N TYR A 10 -10.82 -15.61 -30.98
CA TYR A 10 -9.83 -15.75 -29.92
C TYR A 10 -9.94 -17.16 -29.35
N ILE A 11 -8.87 -17.92 -29.55
CA ILE A 11 -8.63 -19.24 -28.98
C ILE A 11 -8.22 -19.04 -27.51
N ASP A 12 -8.95 -19.73 -26.65
CA ASP A 12 -8.69 -20.01 -25.25
C ASP A 12 -7.49 -20.95 -25.13
N SER A 13 -6.44 -20.52 -24.44
CA SER A 13 -5.35 -21.35 -23.87
C SER A 13 -4.39 -20.44 -23.09
N ASP A 14 -4.52 -20.41 -21.77
CA ASP A 14 -3.35 -20.33 -20.88
C ASP A 14 -3.73 -20.91 -19.52
N ASP A 15 -3.51 -22.22 -19.43
CA ASP A 15 -3.52 -23.04 -18.22
C ASP A 15 -2.25 -22.68 -17.42
N THR A 16 -2.38 -21.78 -16.45
CA THR A 16 -1.32 -21.46 -15.49
C THR A 16 -1.79 -21.82 -14.07
N PRO A 17 -1.08 -22.69 -13.33
CA PRO A 17 -1.54 -23.18 -12.04
C PRO A 17 -1.72 -22.07 -11.00
N ARG A 18 -2.94 -21.99 -10.50
CA ARG A 18 -3.40 -21.07 -9.44
C ARG A 18 -2.73 -21.44 -8.12
N GLU A 19 -1.74 -20.67 -7.67
CA GLU A 19 -1.21 -20.80 -6.31
C GLU A 19 -2.33 -20.54 -5.29
N GLU A 20 -2.73 -21.60 -4.57
CA GLU A 20 -3.61 -21.54 -3.42
C GLU A 20 -2.91 -20.79 -2.28
N VAL A 21 -3.18 -19.49 -2.17
CA VAL A 21 -2.80 -18.71 -0.99
C VAL A 21 -3.71 -19.14 0.16
N THR A 22 -3.19 -20.06 0.97
CA THR A 22 -3.82 -20.51 2.21
C THR A 22 -4.05 -19.30 3.10
N TYR A 23 -5.32 -18.94 3.29
CA TYR A 23 -5.73 -17.96 4.27
C TYR A 23 -5.34 -18.48 5.65
N ARG A 24 -4.23 -17.97 6.21
CA ARG A 24 -3.97 -18.15 7.64
C ARG A 24 -5.07 -17.42 8.37
N GLN A 25 -6.01 -18.20 8.90
CA GLN A 25 -7.01 -17.83 9.89
C GLN A 25 -6.34 -16.92 10.94
N ILE A 26 -6.58 -15.61 10.85
CA ILE A 26 -6.16 -14.68 11.89
C ILE A 26 -7.05 -15.02 13.08
N LYS A 27 -6.48 -15.76 14.04
CA LYS A 27 -7.11 -16.04 15.32
C LYS A 27 -7.38 -14.68 15.96
N SER A 28 -8.66 -14.30 16.03
CA SER A 28 -9.11 -13.13 16.77
C SER A 28 -8.62 -13.29 18.20
N MET A 29 -7.56 -12.59 18.58
CA MET A 29 -7.28 -12.38 19.99
C MET A 29 -8.37 -11.42 20.46
N GLU A 30 -9.37 -11.95 21.17
CA GLU A 30 -10.25 -11.16 22.01
C GLU A 30 -9.37 -10.38 22.99
N ARG A 31 -8.97 -9.17 22.60
CA ARG A 31 -8.51 -8.18 23.55
C ARG A 31 -9.75 -7.76 24.32
N LYS A 32 -9.99 -8.43 25.45
CA LYS A 32 -10.81 -7.87 26.52
C LYS A 32 -10.41 -6.40 26.65
N PRO A 33 -11.35 -5.45 26.64
CA PRO A 33 -11.06 -4.12 27.11
C PRO A 33 -10.81 -4.25 28.60
N GLU A 34 -9.56 -4.54 28.98
CA GLU A 34 -9.09 -4.27 30.32
C GLU A 34 -9.18 -2.75 30.45
N LEU A 35 -10.27 -2.29 31.04
CA LEU A 35 -10.39 -0.95 31.58
C LEU A 35 -9.34 -0.85 32.68
N LEU A 36 -8.11 -0.55 32.26
CA LEU A 36 -6.99 -0.32 33.14
C LEU A 36 -7.27 1.01 33.81
N ASN A 37 -7.99 0.92 34.93
CA ASN A 37 -8.40 2.03 35.77
C ASN A 37 -7.17 2.53 36.56
N GLY A 38 -6.12 2.91 35.83
CA GLY A 38 -4.89 3.49 36.33
C GLY A 38 -4.91 4.99 36.09
N HIS A 39 -4.59 5.75 37.13
CA HIS A 39 -4.38 7.19 37.01
C HIS A 39 -3.24 7.45 36.02
N ILE A 40 -3.50 8.26 34.99
CA ILE A 40 -2.44 8.78 34.12
C ILE A 40 -1.53 9.63 35.02
N PRO A 41 -0.22 9.30 35.17
CA PRO A 41 0.66 10.06 36.04
C PRO A 41 0.68 11.52 35.58
N ALA A 42 0.60 12.45 36.54
CA ALA A 42 0.63 13.88 36.26
C ALA A 42 1.88 14.22 35.43
N GLY A 43 1.67 14.69 34.19
CA GLY A 43 2.75 14.96 33.22
C GLY A 43 2.76 14.05 31.99
N HIS A 44 1.99 12.96 31.96
CA HIS A 44 1.79 12.18 30.73
C HIS A 44 0.68 12.81 29.90
N ILE A 45 1.06 13.52 28.84
CA ILE A 45 0.13 13.95 27.78
C ILE A 45 0.25 12.89 26.68
N PRO A 46 -0.77 12.03 26.48
CA PRO A 46 -0.77 11.11 25.35
C PRO A 46 -0.60 11.90 24.06
N LYS A 47 0.37 11.52 23.23
CA LYS A 47 0.55 12.13 21.91
C LYS A 47 -0.78 12.00 21.14
N PRO A 48 -1.33 13.09 20.57
CA PRO A 48 -2.57 13.02 19.82
C PRO A 48 -2.47 11.97 18.72
N ILE A 49 -3.36 10.99 18.76
CA ILE A 49 -3.49 10.02 17.66
C ILE A 49 -4.15 10.78 16.51
N VAL A 50 -3.35 11.17 15.51
CA VAL A 50 -3.88 11.82 14.31
C VAL A 50 -4.64 10.77 13.51
N MET A 51 -5.97 10.88 13.53
CA MET A 51 -6.83 10.01 12.73
C MET A 51 -6.71 10.39 11.25
N PRO A 52 -6.55 9.40 10.34
CA PRO A 52 -6.54 9.68 8.92
C PRO A 52 -7.84 10.35 8.45
N ASP A 53 -7.72 11.42 7.68
CA ASP A 53 -8.85 12.25 7.24
C ASP A 53 -9.86 11.49 6.38
N TYR A 54 -9.41 10.50 5.61
CA TYR A 54 -10.27 9.68 4.75
C TYR A 54 -11.31 8.88 5.56
N LEU A 55 -11.07 8.59 6.83
CA LEU A 55 -12.05 7.89 7.67
C LEU A 55 -13.28 8.75 7.93
N ALA A 56 -13.07 10.05 8.14
CA ALA A 56 -14.15 11.02 8.33
C ALA A 56 -14.77 11.47 6.99
N LYS A 57 -13.95 11.62 5.94
CA LYS A 57 -14.42 12.03 4.60
C LYS A 57 -15.24 10.95 3.89
N TYR A 58 -14.97 9.67 4.18
CA TYR A 58 -15.64 8.54 3.54
C TYR A 58 -16.40 7.64 4.54
N PRO A 59 -17.51 8.12 5.14
CA PRO A 59 -18.35 7.31 6.01
C PRO A 59 -19.07 6.17 5.27
N ALA A 60 -19.89 5.41 6.00
CA ALA A 60 -20.74 4.38 5.41
C ALA A 60 -21.67 4.97 4.33
N ILE A 61 -21.74 4.31 3.18
CA ILE A 61 -22.56 4.74 2.04
C ILE A 61 -24.03 4.44 2.34
N GLN A 62 -24.90 5.39 2.00
CA GLN A 62 -26.35 5.29 2.24
C GLN A 62 -27.17 5.36 0.96
N THR A 63 -26.61 5.89 -0.14
CA THR A 63 -27.33 6.06 -1.42
C THR A 63 -26.46 5.69 -2.62
N ASN A 64 -27.10 5.42 -3.76
CA ASN A 64 -26.42 5.09 -5.01
C ASN A 64 -25.59 6.26 -5.54
N GLU A 65 -26.07 7.49 -5.41
CA GLU A 65 -25.32 8.67 -5.84
C GLU A 65 -24.04 8.84 -5.02
N MET A 66 -24.09 8.54 -3.71
CA MET A 66 -22.92 8.55 -2.85
C MET A 66 -21.92 7.46 -3.24
N ARG A 67 -22.41 6.26 -3.58
CA ARG A 67 -21.60 5.15 -4.09
C ARG A 67 -20.88 5.53 -5.39
N ASP A 68 -21.57 6.14 -6.34
CA ASP A 68 -20.99 6.52 -7.62
C ASP A 68 -19.95 7.64 -7.46
N ARG A 69 -20.18 8.60 -6.54
CA ARG A 69 -19.14 9.57 -6.16
C ARG A 69 -17.90 8.90 -5.58
N TYR A 70 -18.06 7.91 -4.71
CA TYR A 70 -16.93 7.18 -4.12
C TYR A 70 -16.15 6.41 -5.18
N LYS A 71 -16.87 5.79 -6.12
CA LYS A 71 -16.27 5.07 -7.25
C LYS A 71 -15.48 6.01 -8.17
N ALA A 72 -16.01 7.19 -8.46
CA ALA A 72 -15.30 8.19 -9.26
C ALA A 72 -13.99 8.63 -8.59
N VAL A 73 -14.04 8.96 -7.29
CA VAL A 73 -12.85 9.29 -6.50
C VAL A 73 -11.85 8.14 -6.48
N PHE A 74 -12.32 6.90 -6.28
CA PHE A 74 -11.46 5.73 -6.27
C PHE A 74 -10.70 5.61 -7.59
N ASN A 75 -11.39 5.72 -8.72
CA ASN A 75 -10.78 5.56 -10.04
C ASN A 75 -9.72 6.63 -10.32
N ASP A 76 -10.04 7.90 -10.02
CA ASP A 76 -9.11 9.03 -10.17
C ASP A 76 -7.85 8.82 -9.32
N GLN A 77 -8.03 8.59 -8.01
CA GLN A 77 -6.92 8.46 -7.07
C GLN A 77 -6.15 7.14 -7.25
N PHE A 78 -6.78 6.10 -7.82
CA PHE A 78 -6.10 4.85 -8.15
C PHE A 78 -5.14 5.02 -9.33
N ALA A 79 -5.45 5.91 -10.29
CA ALA A 79 -4.51 6.26 -11.36
C ALA A 79 -3.25 6.91 -10.80
N GLU A 80 -3.41 7.90 -9.91
CA GLU A 80 -2.29 8.55 -9.18
C GLU A 80 -1.47 7.51 -8.38
N TYR A 81 -2.16 6.66 -7.60
CA TYR A 81 -1.49 5.60 -6.83
C TYR A 81 -0.69 4.66 -7.74
N LYS A 82 -1.26 4.25 -8.88
CA LYS A 82 -0.60 3.31 -9.78
C LYS A 82 0.72 3.89 -10.31
N GLU A 83 0.69 5.13 -10.80
CA GLU A 83 1.90 5.81 -11.29
C GLU A 83 2.94 5.97 -10.18
N LEU A 84 2.53 6.53 -9.04
CA LEU A 84 3.43 6.78 -7.91
C LEU A 84 4.03 5.47 -7.35
N SER A 85 3.23 4.41 -7.31
CA SER A 85 3.69 3.10 -6.82
C SER A 85 4.80 2.54 -7.70
N VAL A 86 4.75 2.73 -9.02
CA VAL A 86 5.81 2.27 -9.93
C VAL A 86 7.14 2.97 -9.59
N GLU A 87 7.12 4.29 -9.41
CA GLU A 87 8.32 5.05 -9.03
C GLU A 87 8.90 4.59 -7.68
N VAL A 88 8.06 4.50 -6.65
CA VAL A 88 8.48 4.11 -5.31
C VAL A 88 9.06 2.68 -5.31
N HIS A 89 8.40 1.73 -5.98
CA HIS A 89 8.89 0.35 -6.05
C HIS A 89 10.19 0.25 -6.85
N ALA A 90 10.38 1.03 -7.91
CA ALA A 90 11.63 1.05 -8.66
C ALA A 90 12.80 1.52 -7.78
N VAL A 91 12.59 2.54 -6.94
CA VAL A 91 13.60 3.02 -6.00
C VAL A 91 13.86 1.99 -4.88
N LEU A 92 12.80 1.41 -4.30
CA LEU A 92 12.94 0.36 -3.29
C LEU A 92 13.70 -0.87 -3.83
N LYS A 93 13.45 -1.26 -5.07
CA LYS A 93 14.17 -2.36 -5.73
C LYS A 93 15.67 -2.06 -5.83
N LYS A 94 16.05 -0.84 -6.26
CA LYS A 94 17.46 -0.41 -6.29
C LYS A 94 18.10 -0.44 -4.91
N PHE A 95 17.37 -0.02 -3.87
CA PHE A 95 17.87 -0.12 -2.50
C PHE A 95 18.09 -1.56 -2.07
N ASN A 96 17.18 -2.48 -2.40
CA ASN A 96 17.36 -3.91 -2.08
C ASN A 96 18.58 -4.50 -2.81
N GLU A 97 18.79 -4.14 -4.08
CA GLU A 97 19.98 -4.56 -4.85
C GLU A 97 21.27 -4.02 -4.21
N LEU A 98 21.28 -2.74 -3.82
CA LEU A 98 22.42 -2.12 -3.14
C LEU A 98 22.67 -2.74 -1.75
N GLU A 99 21.62 -3.01 -0.97
CA GLU A 99 21.74 -3.69 0.33
C GLU A 99 22.33 -5.10 0.16
N ALA A 100 21.95 -5.83 -0.89
CA ALA A 100 22.51 -7.15 -1.19
C ALA A 100 24.00 -7.07 -1.54
N LEU A 101 24.41 -6.08 -2.33
CA LEU A 101 25.83 -5.84 -2.65
C LEU A 101 26.62 -5.39 -1.41
N MET A 102 26.04 -4.53 -0.56
CA MET A 102 26.66 -4.07 0.68
C MET A 102 26.91 -5.22 1.65
N ARG A 103 26.02 -6.21 1.71
CA ARG A 103 26.21 -7.43 2.52
C ARG A 103 27.35 -8.32 2.03
N GLN A 104 27.80 -8.15 0.79
CA GLN A 104 28.94 -8.90 0.21
C GLN A 104 30.28 -8.17 0.39
N LEU A 105 30.28 -6.94 0.90
CA LEU A 105 31.52 -6.19 1.12
C LEU A 105 32.38 -6.84 2.22
N PRO A 106 33.73 -6.79 2.11
CA PRO A 106 34.62 -7.34 3.11
C PRO A 106 34.38 -6.68 4.49
N HIS A 107 34.24 -7.52 5.52
CA HIS A 107 34.13 -7.04 6.92
C HIS A 107 35.45 -6.51 7.47
N HIS A 108 36.57 -6.89 6.86
CA HIS A 108 37.93 -6.48 7.21
C HIS A 108 38.64 -5.97 5.95
N PRO A 109 38.58 -4.66 5.66
CA PRO A 109 39.26 -4.10 4.50
C PRO A 109 40.77 -4.27 4.65
N GLY A 110 41.43 -4.63 3.55
CA GLY A 110 42.88 -4.88 3.50
C GLY A 110 43.72 -3.60 3.49
N SER A 111 43.09 -2.43 3.38
CA SER A 111 43.76 -1.12 3.35
C SER A 111 42.85 0.01 3.81
N ILE A 112 43.45 1.10 4.33
CA ILE A 112 42.76 2.35 4.65
C ILE A 112 41.99 2.89 3.43
N TYR A 113 42.56 2.78 2.23
CA TYR A 113 41.91 3.21 1.00
C TYR A 113 40.64 2.40 0.67
N GLU A 114 40.63 1.11 0.99
CA GLU A 114 39.45 0.26 0.81
C GLU A 114 38.37 0.61 1.83
N GLN A 115 38.75 0.84 3.10
CA GLN A 115 37.86 1.30 4.16
C GLN A 115 37.18 2.64 3.79
N GLU A 116 37.94 3.62 3.28
CA GLU A 116 37.40 4.91 2.84
C GLU A 116 36.41 4.77 1.68
N ARG A 117 36.73 3.91 0.70
CA ARG A 117 35.84 3.61 -0.42
C ARG A 117 34.53 2.99 0.05
N ILE A 118 34.58 1.99 0.94
CA ILE A 118 33.39 1.35 1.52
C ILE A 118 32.56 2.39 2.29
N SER A 119 33.21 3.18 3.16
CA SER A 119 32.52 4.21 3.96
C SER A 119 31.78 5.22 3.10
N LYS A 120 32.40 5.70 2.00
CA LYS A 120 31.78 6.63 1.07
C LYS A 120 30.53 6.05 0.40
N VAL A 121 30.56 4.77 0.01
CA VAL A 121 29.40 4.07 -0.58
C VAL A 121 28.26 3.97 0.42
N LEU A 122 28.56 3.60 1.68
CA LEU A 122 27.56 3.51 2.75
C LEU A 122 26.91 4.87 3.03
N GLN A 123 27.71 5.94 3.05
CA GLN A 123 27.22 7.29 3.31
C GLN A 123 26.29 7.79 2.19
N GLU A 124 26.66 7.60 0.93
CA GLU A 124 25.80 7.97 -0.21
C GLU A 124 24.51 7.15 -0.24
N TYR A 125 24.58 5.86 0.11
CA TYR A 125 23.41 5.01 0.25
C TYR A 125 22.45 5.55 1.33
N GLU A 126 22.95 5.84 2.53
CA GLU A 126 22.13 6.38 3.62
C GLU A 126 21.54 7.75 3.27
N LYS A 127 22.32 8.61 2.62
CA LYS A 127 21.82 9.91 2.13
C LYS A 127 20.67 9.72 1.14
N LYS A 128 20.77 8.76 0.23
CA LYS A 128 19.72 8.49 -0.76
C LYS A 128 18.49 7.83 -0.12
N LYS A 129 18.68 6.95 0.86
CA LYS A 129 17.59 6.29 1.61
C LYS A 129 16.77 7.28 2.44
N ASN A 130 17.44 8.29 3.00
CA ASN A 130 16.84 9.35 3.81
C ASN A 130 16.53 10.62 3.02
N ASP A 131 16.51 10.54 1.68
CA ASP A 131 16.15 11.66 0.80
C ASP A 131 14.69 12.09 1.05
N PRO A 132 14.44 13.34 1.52
CA PRO A 132 13.10 13.79 1.89
C PRO A 132 12.09 13.64 0.74
N ALA A 133 12.50 13.93 -0.49
CA ALA A 133 11.63 13.80 -1.66
C ALA A 133 11.18 12.35 -1.91
N PHE A 134 12.03 11.36 -1.63
CA PHE A 134 11.65 9.95 -1.71
C PHE A 134 10.71 9.56 -0.56
N LEU A 135 11.01 10.02 0.66
CA LEU A 135 10.19 9.72 1.83
C LEU A 135 8.77 10.29 1.70
N GLU A 136 8.63 11.52 1.21
CA GLU A 136 7.33 12.14 0.91
C GLU A 136 6.55 11.34 -0.14
N LYS A 137 7.18 10.92 -1.24
CA LYS A 137 6.55 10.06 -2.25
C LYS A 137 6.10 8.72 -1.67
N LYS A 138 6.95 8.09 -0.85
CA LYS A 138 6.63 6.83 -0.18
C LYS A 138 5.45 6.99 0.79
N GLU A 139 5.44 8.05 1.58
CA GLU A 139 4.34 8.37 2.50
C GLU A 139 3.04 8.62 1.73
N ARG A 140 3.08 9.40 0.64
CA ARG A 140 1.93 9.64 -0.23
C ARG A 140 1.39 8.34 -0.84
N CYS A 141 2.29 7.44 -1.27
CA CYS A 141 1.91 6.12 -1.80
C CYS A 141 1.18 5.27 -0.76
N GLU A 142 1.69 5.21 0.47
CA GLU A 142 1.04 4.47 1.57
C GLU A 142 -0.30 5.10 1.99
N TYR A 143 -0.37 6.43 2.03
CA TYR A 143 -1.62 7.14 2.28
C TYR A 143 -2.68 6.78 1.23
N LEU A 144 -2.32 6.86 -0.05
CA LEU A 144 -3.24 6.53 -1.15
C LEU A 144 -3.71 5.07 -1.07
N LYS A 145 -2.79 4.13 -0.82
CA LYS A 145 -3.12 2.71 -0.64
C LYS A 145 -4.17 2.51 0.46
N ASN A 146 -3.98 3.12 1.62
CA ASN A 146 -4.90 2.99 2.76
C ASN A 146 -6.24 3.69 2.50
N LYS A 147 -6.22 4.90 1.93
CA LYS A 147 -7.42 5.64 1.52
C LYS A 147 -8.24 4.84 0.50
N LEU A 148 -7.60 4.30 -0.53
CA LEU A 148 -8.24 3.53 -1.58
C LEU A 148 -8.81 2.21 -1.05
N SER A 149 -8.08 1.53 -0.15
CA SER A 149 -8.59 0.33 0.52
C SER A 149 -9.86 0.64 1.32
N HIS A 150 -9.88 1.74 2.07
CA HIS A 150 -11.06 2.18 2.82
C HIS A 150 -12.25 2.51 1.90
N ILE A 151 -12.04 3.29 0.85
CA ILE A 151 -13.11 3.64 -0.11
C ILE A 151 -13.66 2.39 -0.79
N LYS A 152 -12.79 1.47 -1.22
CA LYS A 152 -13.18 0.19 -1.81
C LYS A 152 -14.03 -0.64 -0.85
N GLN A 153 -13.63 -0.71 0.43
CA GLN A 153 -14.39 -1.39 1.47
C GLN A 153 -15.79 -0.78 1.63
N ARG A 154 -15.90 0.56 1.68
CA ARG A 154 -17.20 1.26 1.79
C ARG A 154 -18.14 0.92 0.64
N ILE A 155 -17.62 0.86 -0.60
CA ILE A 155 -18.40 0.48 -1.78
C ILE A 155 -18.84 -0.99 -1.68
N GLN A 156 -17.91 -1.90 -1.33
CA GLN A 156 -18.21 -3.33 -1.21
C GLN A 156 -19.24 -3.64 -0.12
N ASP A 157 -19.18 -2.95 1.02
CA ASP A 157 -20.14 -3.13 2.11
C ASP A 157 -21.55 -2.71 1.68
N TYR A 158 -21.67 -1.58 0.97
CA TYR A 158 -22.94 -1.12 0.45
C TYR A 158 -23.53 -2.06 -0.61
N ASP A 159 -22.70 -2.49 -1.56
CA ASP A 159 -23.13 -3.40 -2.64
C ASP A 159 -23.64 -4.73 -2.07
N LYS A 160 -22.99 -5.28 -1.04
CA LYS A 160 -23.48 -6.49 -0.35
C LYS A 160 -24.86 -6.30 0.26
N VAL A 161 -25.08 -5.18 0.96
CA VAL A 161 -26.37 -4.90 1.60
C VAL A 161 -27.47 -4.63 0.58
N MET A 162 -27.18 -3.86 -0.47
CA MET A 162 -28.19 -3.55 -1.49
C MET A 162 -28.52 -4.77 -2.36
N ASN A 163 -27.54 -5.59 -2.72
CA ASN A 163 -27.81 -6.85 -3.41
C ASN A 163 -28.67 -7.79 -2.56
N TRP A 164 -28.47 -7.82 -1.23
CA TRP A 164 -29.34 -8.58 -0.32
C TRP A 164 -30.77 -8.05 -0.29
N LYS A 165 -30.96 -6.72 -0.27
CA LYS A 165 -32.30 -6.10 -0.24
C LYS A 165 -33.11 -6.27 -1.54
N VAL A 166 -32.45 -6.51 -2.67
CA VAL A 166 -33.10 -6.67 -3.98
C VAL A 166 -33.58 -8.12 -4.22
N GLN A 167 -33.08 -9.09 -3.44
CA GLN A 167 -33.41 -10.52 -3.59
C GLN A 167 -34.54 -11.00 -2.67
N ILE A 168 -35.20 -10.10 -1.94
CA ILE A 168 -36.30 -10.38 -1.00
C ILE A 168 -37.63 -9.89 -1.55
#